data_AF-A0A9W6DGX4-F1
#
_entry.id   AF-A0A9W6DGX4-F1
#
_cell.length_a   1.000
_cell.length_b   1.000
_cell.length_c   1.000
_cell.angle_alpha   90.00
_cell.angle_beta   90.00
_cell.angle_gamma   90.00
#
_symmetry.space_group_name_H-M   'P 1'
#
loop_
_entity.id
_entity.type
_entity.pdbx_description
1 polymer ?
#
loop_
_entity_poly.entity_id
_entity_poly.type
_entity_poly.pdbx_seq_one_letter_code
_entity_poly.pdbx_strand_id
1 'polypeptide(L)'
;MINYIKADIYRIMKKKSLKITLGFYILLFLSIIFILYTNSFTGQDYLSKTITFIGFYPLVVGLGIFISIYFDNFRSKSIHVAIGHGVPKSKIVMCYFVTTILVTLFVTIIFSLFMIGIPSIIKIPLTNAIVSKLLLNLFMQYLRIIGYASIASILIFFSQNGMLGVVAYVLLSSSTVLMILTVILSQEFFVTTFGDLTQYLFTNTLNNIIVALSSNGLKMIVATSYFAISLVVSMLAFRKKELEF
;
A
#
# COMPACT_ATOMS: atom_id res chain seq x y z
N MET A 1 -7.39 8.80 -21.64
CA MET A 1 -6.98 8.34 -20.29
C MET A 1 -5.71 7.49 -20.35
N ILE A 2 -5.65 6.45 -21.20
CA ILE A 2 -4.47 5.55 -21.30
C ILE A 2 -3.16 6.30 -21.60
N ASN A 3 -3.15 7.26 -22.54
CA ASN A 3 -1.94 8.03 -22.84
C ASN A 3 -1.45 8.87 -21.64
N TYR A 4 -2.37 9.39 -20.83
CA TYR A 4 -2.03 10.14 -19.62
C TYR A 4 -1.45 9.21 -18.55
N ILE A 5 -2.07 8.03 -18.34
CA ILE A 5 -1.55 7.00 -17.43
C ILE A 5 -0.14 6.56 -17.86
N LYS A 6 0.07 6.30 -19.15
CA LYS A 6 1.36 5.88 -19.69
C LYS A 6 2.45 6.94 -19.48
N ALA A 7 2.13 8.21 -19.73
CA ALA A 7 3.05 9.32 -19.51
C ALA A 7 3.41 9.47 -18.02
N ASP A 8 2.42 9.33 -17.13
CA ASP A 8 2.63 9.45 -15.69
C ASP A 8 3.47 8.29 -15.14
N ILE A 9 3.16 7.05 -15.53
CA ILE A 9 3.97 5.86 -15.18
C ILE A 9 5.40 6.02 -15.66
N TYR A 10 5.62 6.45 -16.91
CA TYR A 10 6.95 6.65 -17.45
C TYR A 10 7.76 7.68 -16.66
N ARG A 11 7.12 8.80 -16.30
CA ARG A 11 7.73 9.83 -15.45
C ARG A 11 8.11 9.29 -14.08
N ILE A 12 7.20 8.55 -13.43
CA ILE A 12 7.41 7.98 -12.09
C ILE A 12 8.55 6.96 -12.10
N MET A 13 8.58 6.04 -13.08
CA MET A 13 9.62 5.02 -13.19
C MET A 13 11.03 5.60 -13.44
N LYS A 14 11.11 6.76 -14.09
CA LYS A 14 12.39 7.46 -14.32
C LYS A 14 12.85 8.29 -13.12
N LYS A 15 11.99 8.51 -12.12
CA LYS A 15 12.30 9.39 -11.00
C LYS A 15 13.42 8.80 -10.14
N LYS A 16 14.50 9.59 -9.94
CA LYS A 16 15.65 9.18 -9.13
C LYS A 16 15.24 8.82 -7.69
N SER A 17 14.32 9.58 -7.10
CA SER A 17 13.86 9.33 -5.72
C SER A 17 13.27 7.93 -5.54
N LEU A 18 12.42 7.48 -6.49
CA LEU A 18 11.80 6.16 -6.42
C LEU A 18 12.82 5.03 -6.62
N LYS A 19 13.80 5.22 -7.52
CA LYS A 19 14.89 4.25 -7.70
C LYS A 19 15.75 4.14 -6.45
N ILE A 20 16.05 5.27 -5.78
CA ILE A 20 16.82 5.31 -4.54
C ILE A 20 16.05 4.61 -3.42
N THR A 21 14.75 4.88 -3.24
CA THR A 21 13.96 4.22 -2.19
C THR A 21 13.86 2.71 -2.41
N LEU A 22 13.66 2.26 -3.65
CA LEU A 22 13.63 0.83 -3.98
C LEU A 22 15.00 0.17 -3.77
N GLY A 23 16.07 0.79 -4.26
CA GLY A 23 17.43 0.29 -4.09
C GLY A 23 17.81 0.18 -2.61
N PHE A 24 17.49 1.20 -1.81
CA PHE A 24 17.72 1.19 -0.38
C PHE A 24 16.92 0.09 0.34
N TYR A 25 15.66 -0.11 -0.02
CA TYR A 25 14.82 -1.16 0.57
C TYR A 25 15.34 -2.57 0.23
N ILE A 26 15.77 -2.80 -1.02
CA ILE A 26 16.40 -4.07 -1.42
C ILE A 26 17.74 -4.27 -0.71
N LEU A 27 18.54 -3.22 -0.55
CA LEU A 27 19.80 -3.30 0.18
C LEU A 27 19.57 -3.68 1.64
N LEU A 28 18.62 -3.03 2.31
CA LEU A 28 18.23 -3.40 3.69
C LEU A 28 17.77 -4.85 3.79
N PHE A 29 16.99 -5.33 2.81
CA PHE A 29 16.56 -6.72 2.75
C PHE A 29 17.76 -7.68 2.68
N LEU A 30 18.71 -7.39 1.78
CA LEU A 30 19.93 -8.17 1.63
C LEU A 30 20.79 -8.15 2.89
N SER A 31 20.95 -6.98 3.53
CA SER A 31 21.71 -6.85 4.77
C SER A 31 21.11 -7.69 5.90
N ILE A 32 19.79 -7.71 6.05
CA ILE A 32 19.12 -8.52 7.08
C ILE A 32 19.35 -10.01 6.83
N ILE A 33 19.24 -10.47 5.58
CA ILE A 33 19.48 -11.87 5.25
C ILE A 33 20.95 -12.23 5.48
N PHE A 34 21.88 -11.34 5.13
CA PHE A 34 23.31 -11.56 5.31
C PHE A 34 23.71 -11.64 6.79
N ILE A 35 23.22 -10.71 7.63
CA ILE A 35 23.50 -10.70 9.08
C ILE A 35 22.94 -11.95 9.77
N LEU A 36 21.78 -12.41 9.32
CA LEU A 36 21.10 -13.56 9.94
C LEU A 36 21.58 -14.91 9.38
N TYR A 37 22.43 -14.91 8.35
CA TYR A 37 22.98 -16.12 7.79
C TYR A 37 23.91 -16.79 8.80
N THR A 38 23.39 -17.82 9.45
CA THR A 38 24.11 -18.68 10.41
C THR A 38 24.03 -20.13 9.92
N ASN A 39 24.96 -21.01 10.33
CA ASN A 39 25.00 -22.42 9.92
C ASN A 39 23.72 -23.23 10.22
N SER A 40 22.80 -22.72 11.06
CA SER A 40 21.51 -23.32 11.40
C SER A 40 20.30 -22.68 10.70
N PHE A 41 20.50 -21.83 9.70
CA PHE A 41 19.42 -21.06 9.09
C PHE A 41 18.44 -21.95 8.28
N THR A 42 17.25 -22.15 8.82
CA THR A 42 16.22 -22.98 8.19
C THR A 42 15.28 -22.17 7.28
N GLY A 43 14.56 -22.86 6.40
CA GLY A 43 13.53 -22.21 5.56
C GLY A 43 12.37 -21.57 6.36
N GLN A 44 12.12 -22.01 7.59
CA GLN A 44 11.10 -21.42 8.47
C GLN A 44 11.59 -20.12 9.12
N ASP A 45 12.88 -20.06 9.47
CA ASP A 45 13.51 -18.84 9.97
C ASP A 45 13.51 -17.76 8.88
N TYR A 46 13.84 -18.16 7.65
CA TYR A 46 13.72 -17.28 6.48
C TYR A 46 12.30 -16.72 6.35
N LEU A 47 11.28 -17.59 6.36
CA LEU A 47 9.87 -17.16 6.24
C LEU A 47 9.49 -16.14 7.31
N SER A 48 9.81 -16.42 8.57
CA SER A 48 9.40 -15.56 9.68
C SER A 48 10.07 -14.19 9.61
N LYS A 49 11.36 -14.14 9.30
CA LYS A 49 12.12 -12.88 9.18
C LYS A 49 11.71 -12.08 7.97
N THR A 50 11.49 -12.75 6.84
CA THR A 50 11.03 -12.11 5.61
C THR A 50 9.62 -11.55 5.76
N ILE A 51 8.69 -12.23 6.44
CA ILE A 51 7.34 -11.71 6.73
C ILE A 51 7.42 -10.44 7.59
N THR A 52 8.24 -10.44 8.65
CA THR A 52 8.43 -9.25 9.49
C THR A 52 8.97 -8.07 8.66
N PHE A 53 9.94 -8.32 7.78
CA PHE A 53 10.48 -7.28 6.90
C PHE A 53 9.45 -6.75 5.88
N ILE A 54 8.67 -7.64 5.29
CA ILE A 54 7.54 -7.32 4.40
C ILE A 54 6.51 -6.46 5.12
N GLY A 55 6.36 -6.59 6.44
CA GLY A 55 5.50 -5.71 7.25
C GLY A 55 5.80 -4.22 7.08
N PHE A 56 7.06 -3.84 6.81
CA PHE A 56 7.48 -2.45 6.57
C PHE A 56 7.31 -2.00 5.11
N TYR A 57 6.95 -2.90 4.19
CA TYR A 57 6.82 -2.62 2.76
C TYR A 57 5.84 -1.48 2.46
N PRO A 58 4.62 -1.41 3.05
CA PRO A 58 3.71 -0.31 2.80
C PRO A 58 4.25 1.05 3.27
N LEU A 59 5.01 1.06 4.36
CA LEU A 59 5.55 2.28 4.94
C LEU A 59 6.69 2.85 4.08
N VAL A 60 7.64 2.02 3.65
CA VAL A 60 8.83 2.52 2.94
C VAL A 60 8.56 2.66 1.44
N VAL A 61 8.16 1.55 0.81
CA VAL A 61 7.96 1.49 -0.65
C VAL A 61 6.65 2.14 -1.04
N GLY A 62 5.57 1.86 -0.30
CA GLY A 62 4.26 2.44 -0.54
C GLY A 62 4.26 3.97 -0.42
N LEU A 63 4.95 4.53 0.58
CA LEU A 63 5.12 5.98 0.73
C LEU A 63 5.90 6.61 -0.43
N GLY A 64 6.99 5.97 -0.88
CA GLY A 64 7.75 6.45 -2.03
C GLY A 64 6.90 6.53 -3.30
N ILE A 65 6.03 5.53 -3.52
CA ILE A 65 5.06 5.51 -4.62
C ILE A 65 4.00 6.61 -4.42
N PHE A 66 3.45 6.73 -3.22
CA PHE A 66 2.41 7.70 -2.90
C PHE A 66 2.87 9.15 -3.10
N ILE A 67 4.07 9.49 -2.63
CA ILE A 67 4.68 10.81 -2.85
C ILE A 67 4.86 11.09 -4.33
N SER A 68 5.35 10.09 -5.08
CA SER A 68 5.62 10.25 -6.52
C SER A 68 4.36 10.46 -7.36
N ILE A 69 3.23 9.88 -6.93
CA ILE A 69 1.95 10.00 -7.64
C ILE A 69 1.16 11.22 -7.19
N TYR A 70 1.00 11.42 -5.88
CA TYR A 70 0.10 12.44 -5.36
C TYR A 70 0.84 13.73 -5.00
N PHE A 71 1.87 13.67 -4.16
CA PHE A 71 2.52 14.87 -3.64
C PHE A 71 3.13 15.75 -4.74
N ASP A 72 3.88 15.16 -5.69
CA ASP A 72 4.52 15.93 -6.76
C ASP A 72 3.52 16.62 -7.68
N ASN A 73 2.36 15.98 -7.93
CA ASN A 73 1.34 16.52 -8.83
C ASN A 73 0.62 17.73 -8.23
N PHE A 74 0.40 17.73 -6.92
CA PHE A 74 -0.09 18.91 -6.22
C PHE A 74 0.99 20.00 -6.13
N ARG A 75 2.24 19.63 -5.84
CA ARG A 75 3.35 20.60 -5.76
C ARG A 75 3.64 21.31 -7.10
N SER A 76 3.53 20.59 -8.21
CA SER A 76 3.81 21.13 -9.55
C SER A 76 2.62 21.84 -10.21
N LYS A 77 1.47 21.97 -9.52
CA LYS A 77 0.20 22.48 -10.06
C LYS A 77 -0.23 21.78 -11.37
N SER A 78 0.27 20.57 -11.66
CA SER A 78 0.00 19.84 -12.90
C SER A 78 -1.49 19.46 -13.04
N ILE A 79 -2.18 19.34 -11.91
CA ILE A 79 -3.62 19.10 -11.84
C ILE A 79 -4.41 20.29 -12.40
N HIS A 80 -3.96 21.53 -12.17
CA HIS A 80 -4.62 22.72 -12.73
C HIS A 80 -4.46 22.77 -14.25
N VAL A 81 -3.29 22.38 -14.77
CA VAL A 81 -3.05 22.30 -16.23
C VAL A 81 -3.96 21.25 -16.87
N ALA A 82 -4.12 20.08 -16.24
CA ALA A 82 -5.02 19.03 -16.74
C ALA A 82 -6.49 19.48 -16.76
N ILE A 83 -6.92 20.23 -15.73
CA ILE A 83 -8.27 20.78 -15.67
C ILE A 83 -8.46 21.91 -16.69
N GLY A 84 -7.44 22.75 -16.91
CA GLY A 84 -7.42 23.77 -17.96
C GLY A 84 -7.55 23.20 -19.38
N HIS A 85 -7.09 21.98 -19.62
CA HIS A 85 -7.30 21.24 -20.87
C HIS A 85 -8.66 20.51 -20.95
N GLY A 86 -9.59 20.77 -20.03
CA GLY A 86 -10.95 20.22 -20.07
C GLY A 86 -11.07 18.78 -19.57
N VAL A 87 -10.07 18.24 -18.87
CA VAL A 87 -10.17 16.90 -18.26
C VAL A 87 -11.08 17.00 -17.02
N PRO A 88 -12.17 16.22 -16.94
CA PRO A 88 -13.06 16.28 -15.79
C PRO A 88 -12.37 15.73 -14.54
N LYS A 89 -12.62 16.40 -13.41
CA LYS A 89 -12.05 16.11 -12.09
C LYS A 89 -12.16 14.63 -11.67
N SER A 90 -13.30 13.98 -11.95
CA SER A 90 -13.49 12.55 -11.64
C SER A 90 -12.55 11.61 -12.42
N LYS A 91 -12.25 11.94 -13.69
CA LYS A 91 -11.31 11.16 -14.51
C LYS A 91 -9.88 11.28 -13.98
N ILE A 92 -9.51 12.41 -13.37
CA ILE A 92 -8.18 12.61 -12.77
C ILE A 92 -8.00 11.70 -11.55
N VAL A 93 -8.98 11.69 -10.64
CA VAL A 93 -8.96 10.81 -9.45
C VAL A 93 -8.84 9.33 -9.86
N MET A 94 -9.66 8.90 -10.81
CA MET A 94 -9.64 7.53 -11.32
C MET A 94 -8.29 7.19 -11.99
N CYS A 95 -7.71 8.14 -12.72
CA CYS A 95 -6.42 7.97 -13.34
C CYS A 95 -5.31 7.73 -12.30
N TYR A 96 -5.25 8.53 -11.23
CA TYR A 96 -4.24 8.36 -10.18
C TYR A 96 -4.42 7.06 -9.39
N PHE A 97 -5.66 6.63 -9.18
CA PHE A 97 -5.93 5.33 -8.58
C PHE A 97 -5.39 4.18 -9.45
N VAL A 98 -5.68 4.19 -10.75
CA VAL A 98 -5.18 3.17 -11.69
C VAL A 98 -3.65 3.22 -11.81
N THR A 99 -3.05 4.41 -11.87
CA THR A 99 -1.59 4.58 -11.84
C THR A 99 -0.99 3.99 -10.56
N THR A 100 -1.64 4.19 -9.40
CA THR A 100 -1.21 3.60 -8.12
C THR A 100 -1.23 2.08 -8.19
N ILE A 101 -2.31 1.47 -8.69
CA ILE A 101 -2.42 0.02 -8.88
C ILE A 101 -1.31 -0.53 -9.77
N LEU A 102 -1.06 0.09 -10.91
CA LEU A 102 -0.09 -0.40 -11.89
C LEU A 102 1.36 -0.25 -11.41
N VAL A 103 1.72 0.90 -10.83
CA VAL A 103 3.07 1.14 -10.32
C VAL A 103 3.36 0.22 -9.14
N THR A 104 2.42 0.08 -8.20
CA THR A 104 2.57 -0.85 -7.08
C THR A 104 2.70 -2.29 -7.53
N LEU A 105 1.93 -2.72 -8.53
CA LEU A 105 2.00 -4.08 -9.08
C LEU A 105 3.38 -4.35 -9.69
N PHE A 106 3.88 -3.42 -10.52
CA PHE A 106 5.19 -3.55 -11.15
C PHE A 106 6.32 -3.66 -10.12
N VAL A 107 6.30 -2.79 -9.09
CA VAL A 107 7.32 -2.81 -8.02
C VAL A 107 7.24 -4.09 -7.19
N THR A 108 6.03 -4.55 -6.89
CA THR A 108 5.79 -5.79 -6.13
C THR A 108 6.29 -7.03 -6.88
N ILE A 109 6.14 -7.08 -8.21
CA ILE A 109 6.70 -8.15 -9.05
C ILE A 109 8.23 -8.14 -9.01
N ILE A 110 8.86 -6.97 -9.09
CA ILE A 110 10.33 -6.89 -8.97
C ILE A 110 10.77 -7.42 -7.61
N PHE A 111 10.11 -7.00 -6.54
CA PHE A 111 10.46 -7.41 -5.19
C PHE A 111 10.24 -8.92 -4.95
N SER A 112 9.21 -9.53 -5.55
CA SER A 112 8.97 -10.97 -5.44
C SER A 112 10.08 -11.80 -6.12
N LEU A 113 10.62 -11.33 -7.25
CA LEU A 113 11.77 -11.96 -7.90
C LEU A 113 13.00 -11.98 -7.00
N PHE A 114 13.28 -10.89 -6.27
CA PHE A 114 14.36 -10.86 -5.29
C PHE A 114 14.12 -11.81 -4.12
N MET A 115 12.89 -11.82 -3.58
CA MET A 115 12.54 -12.71 -2.46
C MET A 115 12.70 -14.20 -2.79
N ILE A 116 12.38 -14.63 -4.01
CA ILE A 116 12.53 -16.04 -4.41
C ILE A 116 13.96 -16.34 -4.89
N GLY A 117 14.61 -15.36 -5.53
CA GLY A 117 15.97 -15.52 -6.07
C GLY A 117 17.03 -15.67 -4.99
N ILE A 118 16.96 -14.89 -3.91
CA ILE A 118 18.01 -14.88 -2.86
C ILE A 118 18.16 -16.24 -2.15
N PRO A 119 17.10 -16.91 -1.69
CA PRO A 119 17.22 -18.24 -1.06
C PRO A 119 17.82 -19.31 -1.99
N SER A 120 17.57 -19.20 -3.29
CA SER A 120 18.15 -20.10 -4.31
C SER A 120 19.67 -19.92 -4.40
N ILE A 121 20.17 -18.69 -4.24
CA ILE A 121 21.61 -18.38 -4.23
C ILE A 121 22.27 -18.87 -2.93
N ILE A 122 21.56 -18.75 -1.81
CA ILE A 122 22.05 -19.13 -0.46
C ILE A 122 21.89 -20.65 -0.21
N LYS A 123 21.30 -21.40 -1.16
CA LYS A 123 21.03 -22.86 -1.08
C LYS A 123 20.16 -23.25 0.13
N ILE A 124 19.23 -22.38 0.54
CA ILE A 124 18.26 -22.70 1.58
C ILE A 124 17.13 -23.51 0.93
N PRO A 125 16.78 -24.71 1.44
CA PRO A 125 15.68 -25.49 0.90
C PRO A 125 14.35 -24.79 1.18
N LEU A 126 13.75 -24.21 0.13
CA LEU A 126 12.40 -23.67 0.19
C LEU A 126 11.38 -24.73 -0.25
N THR A 127 10.50 -25.12 0.66
CA THR A 127 9.33 -25.94 0.31
C THR A 127 8.30 -25.09 -0.44
N ASN A 128 7.53 -25.68 -1.37
CA ASN A 128 6.45 -24.98 -2.09
C ASN A 128 5.44 -24.28 -1.15
N ALA A 129 5.19 -24.86 0.03
CA ALA A 129 4.32 -24.26 1.05
C ALA A 129 4.88 -22.95 1.67
N ILE A 130 6.21 -22.79 1.70
CA ILE A 130 6.87 -21.59 2.20
C ILE A 130 6.79 -20.48 1.15
N VAL A 131 7.03 -20.83 -0.13
CA VAL A 131 6.95 -19.91 -1.25
C VAL A 131 5.53 -19.33 -1.39
N SER A 132 4.50 -20.17 -1.29
CA SER A 132 3.11 -19.71 -1.38
C SER A 132 2.74 -18.73 -0.26
N LYS A 133 3.17 -19.00 0.98
CA LYS A 133 2.96 -18.09 2.13
C LYS A 133 3.66 -16.75 1.94
N LEU A 134 4.86 -16.74 1.38
CA LEU A 134 5.60 -15.50 1.10
C LEU A 134 4.91 -14.65 0.04
N LEU A 135 4.51 -15.27 -1.08
CA LEU A 135 3.79 -14.58 -2.16
C LEU A 135 2.45 -14.04 -1.69
N LEU A 136 1.71 -14.81 -0.88
CA LEU A 136 0.44 -14.35 -0.31
C LEU A 136 0.65 -13.13 0.59
N ASN A 137 1.61 -13.17 1.52
CA ASN A 137 1.91 -12.03 2.38
C ASN A 137 2.30 -10.77 1.58
N LEU A 138 3.11 -10.93 0.54
CA LEU A 138 3.52 -9.85 -0.34
C LEU A 138 2.31 -9.26 -1.11
N PHE A 139 1.41 -10.12 -1.60
CA PHE A 139 0.15 -9.70 -2.21
C PHE A 139 -0.75 -8.92 -1.24
N MET A 140 -0.79 -9.30 0.04
CA MET A 140 -1.52 -8.55 1.05
C MET A 140 -0.94 -7.16 1.29
N GLN A 141 0.38 -7.02 1.33
CA GLN A 141 0.99 -5.69 1.45
C GLN A 141 0.73 -4.82 0.22
N TYR A 142 0.70 -5.42 -0.98
CA TYR A 142 0.27 -4.73 -2.19
C TYR A 142 -1.15 -4.16 -2.04
N LEU A 143 -2.11 -4.97 -1.56
CA LEU A 143 -3.47 -4.49 -1.28
C LEU A 143 -3.49 -3.40 -0.19
N ARG A 144 -2.66 -3.52 0.85
CA ARG A 144 -2.54 -2.48 1.90
C ARG A 144 -2.08 -1.15 1.33
N ILE A 145 -1.08 -1.14 0.42
CA ILE A 145 -0.60 0.10 -0.20
C ILE A 145 -1.73 0.78 -0.97
N ILE A 146 -2.46 0.04 -1.80
CA ILE A 146 -3.57 0.59 -2.58
C ILE A 146 -4.66 1.12 -1.64
N GLY A 147 -4.97 0.39 -0.57
CA GLY A 147 -6.01 0.77 0.38
C GLY A 147 -5.65 2.05 1.12
N TYR A 148 -4.46 2.11 1.71
CA TYR A 148 -3.98 3.31 2.40
C TYR A 148 -3.82 4.49 1.45
N ALA A 149 -3.36 4.27 0.22
CA ALA A 149 -3.26 5.33 -0.79
C ALA A 149 -4.64 5.88 -1.15
N SER A 150 -5.64 5.02 -1.30
CA SER A 150 -7.00 5.46 -1.58
C SER A 150 -7.55 6.32 -0.43
N ILE A 151 -7.43 5.86 0.82
CA ILE A 151 -7.96 6.58 2.00
C ILE A 151 -7.24 7.92 2.16
N ALA A 152 -5.91 7.93 2.03
CA ALA A 152 -5.12 9.15 2.11
C ALA A 152 -5.43 10.13 0.97
N SER A 153 -5.81 9.63 -0.22
CA SER A 153 -6.18 10.50 -1.35
C SER A 153 -7.39 11.39 -1.07
N ILE A 154 -8.33 10.95 -0.21
CA ILE A 154 -9.50 11.76 0.18
C ILE A 154 -9.05 13.09 0.77
N LEU A 155 -8.10 13.04 1.71
CA LEU A 155 -7.57 14.23 2.38
C LEU A 155 -6.80 15.14 1.42
N ILE A 156 -6.10 14.57 0.44
CA ILE A 156 -5.41 15.36 -0.59
C ILE A 156 -6.40 16.14 -1.43
N PHE A 157 -7.41 15.47 -1.98
CA PHE A 157 -8.38 16.13 -2.86
C PHE A 157 -9.29 17.11 -2.11
N PHE A 158 -9.57 16.83 -0.84
CA PHE A 158 -10.34 17.73 0.01
C PHE A 158 -9.52 18.96 0.46
N SER A 159 -8.27 18.79 0.89
CA SER A 159 -7.46 19.91 1.38
C SER A 159 -6.70 20.64 0.28
N GLN A 160 -6.56 20.05 -0.91
CA GLN A 160 -5.65 20.49 -1.97
C GLN A 160 -4.17 20.58 -1.53
N ASN A 161 -3.84 20.03 -0.36
CA ASN A 161 -2.49 20.01 0.19
C ASN A 161 -1.91 18.59 0.15
N GLY A 162 -0.90 18.39 -0.69
CA GLY A 162 -0.22 17.10 -0.82
C GLY A 162 0.41 16.61 0.49
N MET A 163 0.86 17.52 1.37
CA MET A 163 1.52 17.15 2.62
C MET A 163 0.56 16.47 3.60
N LEU A 164 -0.69 16.95 3.70
CA LEU A 164 -1.69 16.35 4.59
C LEU A 164 -2.01 14.90 4.21
N GLY A 165 -2.03 14.60 2.90
CA GLY A 165 -2.16 13.22 2.45
C GLY A 165 -0.96 12.35 2.76
N VAL A 166 0.26 12.89 2.64
CA VAL A 166 1.47 12.14 3.00
C VAL A 166 1.45 11.81 4.49
N VAL A 167 1.11 12.76 5.35
CA VAL A 167 0.96 12.54 6.80
C VAL A 167 -0.09 11.46 7.08
N ALA A 168 -1.26 11.54 6.45
CA ALA A 168 -2.30 10.54 6.60
C ALA A 168 -1.85 9.14 6.13
N TYR A 169 -1.13 9.06 5.01
CA TYR A 169 -0.57 7.81 4.51
C TYR A 169 0.45 7.22 5.49
N VAL A 170 1.34 8.06 6.05
CA VAL A 170 2.32 7.65 7.07
C VAL A 170 1.60 7.07 8.29
N LEU A 171 0.60 7.77 8.83
CA LEU A 171 -0.14 7.33 10.02
C LEU A 171 -0.90 6.01 9.82
N LEU A 172 -1.41 5.77 8.60
CA LEU A 172 -2.06 4.51 8.24
C LEU A 172 -1.04 3.39 8.05
N SER A 173 0.06 3.66 7.36
CA SER A 173 1.10 2.66 7.04
C SER A 173 1.98 2.28 8.23
N SER A 174 2.17 3.18 9.21
CA SER A 174 2.84 2.91 10.49
C SER A 174 2.05 2.03 11.44
N SER A 175 0.80 1.69 11.11
CA SER A 175 -0.13 0.97 11.99
C SER A 175 -0.46 1.74 13.29
N THR A 176 -0.11 3.02 13.40
CA THR A 176 -0.45 3.86 14.57
C THR A 176 -1.96 4.02 14.68
N VAL A 177 -2.62 4.32 13.56
CA VAL A 177 -4.09 4.43 13.50
C VAL A 177 -4.75 3.10 13.87
N LEU A 178 -4.20 1.98 13.37
CA LEU A 178 -4.68 0.65 13.73
C LEU A 178 -4.59 0.40 15.23
N MET A 179 -3.44 0.69 15.84
CA MET A 179 -3.19 0.48 17.25
C MET A 179 -4.15 1.30 18.12
N ILE A 180 -4.32 2.59 17.83
CA ILE A 180 -5.23 3.48 18.55
C ILE A 180 -6.68 2.99 18.42
N LEU A 181 -7.13 2.69 17.20
CA LEU A 181 -8.49 2.19 16.98
C LEU A 181 -8.72 0.83 17.65
N THR A 182 -7.72 -0.04 17.64
CA THR A 182 -7.83 -1.35 18.31
C THR A 182 -8.01 -1.15 19.80
N VAL A 183 -7.21 -0.29 20.45
CA VAL A 183 -7.32 0.00 21.89
C VAL A 183 -8.68 0.59 22.26
N ILE A 184 -9.22 1.49 21.43
CA ILE A 184 -10.53 2.11 21.67
C ILE A 184 -11.65 1.06 21.51
N LEU A 185 -11.61 0.28 20.43
CA LEU A 185 -12.65 -0.69 20.09
C LEU A 185 -12.58 -1.97 20.93
N SER A 186 -11.42 -2.28 21.53
CA SER A 186 -11.25 -3.42 22.43
C SER A 186 -11.70 -3.15 23.87
N GLN A 187 -12.15 -1.93 24.18
CA GLN A 187 -12.67 -1.65 25.52
C GLN A 187 -13.99 -2.39 25.76
N GLU A 188 -14.19 -2.87 26.99
CA GLU A 188 -15.34 -3.71 27.36
C GLU A 188 -16.69 -3.07 26.99
N PHE A 189 -16.81 -1.75 27.10
CA PHE A 189 -18.01 -1.01 26.70
C PHE A 189 -18.38 -1.21 25.22
N PHE A 190 -17.39 -1.16 24.32
CA PHE A 190 -17.63 -1.34 22.89
C PHE A 190 -17.90 -2.79 22.52
N VAL A 191 -17.15 -3.72 23.13
CA VAL A 191 -17.30 -5.16 22.86
C VAL A 191 -18.64 -5.70 23.32
N THR A 192 -19.13 -5.24 24.48
CA THR A 192 -20.43 -5.67 25.02
C THR A 192 -21.62 -5.04 24.29
N THR A 193 -21.48 -3.83 23.73
CA THR A 193 -22.57 -3.11 23.08
C THR A 193 -22.68 -3.42 21.57
N PHE A 194 -21.54 -3.54 20.87
CA PHE A 194 -21.50 -3.67 19.40
C PHE A 194 -20.80 -4.95 18.91
N GLY A 195 -20.27 -5.76 19.82
CA GLY A 195 -19.41 -6.90 19.49
C GLY A 195 -17.97 -6.50 19.14
N ASP A 196 -17.14 -7.48 18.79
CA ASP A 196 -15.73 -7.26 18.47
C ASP A 196 -15.56 -6.61 17.08
N LEU A 197 -15.63 -5.28 17.05
CA LEU A 197 -15.46 -4.45 15.87
C LEU A 197 -14.00 -4.41 15.37
N THR A 198 -13.02 -4.83 16.18
CA THR A 198 -11.60 -4.81 15.79
C THR A 198 -11.32 -5.70 14.58
N GLN A 199 -12.15 -6.73 14.37
CA GLN A 199 -12.02 -7.68 13.26
C GLN A 199 -12.31 -7.07 11.89
N TYR A 200 -13.03 -5.94 11.85
CA TYR A 200 -13.42 -5.24 10.62
C TYR A 200 -12.47 -4.10 10.24
N LEU A 201 -11.48 -3.79 11.08
CA LEU A 201 -10.41 -2.86 10.71
C LEU A 201 -9.71 -3.36 9.45
N PHE A 202 -9.46 -2.46 8.49
CA PHE A 202 -8.93 -2.81 7.16
C PHE A 202 -7.70 -3.73 7.21
N THR A 203 -6.74 -3.48 8.11
CA THR A 203 -5.56 -4.34 8.29
C THR A 203 -5.91 -5.70 8.84
N ASN A 204 -6.85 -5.77 9.78
CA ASN A 204 -7.29 -7.01 10.41
C ASN A 204 -8.15 -7.83 9.44
N THR A 205 -8.97 -7.19 8.60
CA THR A 205 -9.70 -7.89 7.52
C THR A 205 -8.73 -8.48 6.51
N LEU A 206 -7.67 -7.75 6.13
CA LEU A 206 -6.65 -8.26 5.21
C LEU A 206 -5.84 -9.40 5.86
N ASN A 207 -5.42 -9.28 7.10
CA ASN A 207 -4.70 -10.34 7.80
C ASN A 207 -5.56 -11.60 8.01
N ASN A 208 -6.85 -11.45 8.27
CA ASN A 208 -7.78 -12.58 8.41
C ASN A 208 -8.00 -13.35 7.10
N ILE A 209 -7.82 -12.72 5.93
CA ILE A 209 -7.84 -13.40 4.63
C ILE A 209 -6.68 -14.41 4.49
N ILE A 210 -5.54 -14.17 5.17
CA ILE A 210 -4.40 -15.11 5.20
C ILE A 210 -4.80 -16.45 5.85
N VAL A 211 -5.67 -16.40 6.86
CA VAL A 211 -6.07 -17.55 7.68
C VAL A 211 -7.30 -18.27 7.09
N ALA A 212 -8.11 -17.56 6.30
CA ALA A 212 -9.42 -18.04 5.85
C ALA A 212 -9.66 -17.79 4.35
N LEU A 213 -8.85 -18.39 3.48
CA LEU A 213 -9.11 -18.42 2.03
C LEU A 213 -10.35 -19.26 1.66
N SER A 214 -10.98 -19.95 2.62
CA SER A 214 -12.12 -20.85 2.38
C SER A 214 -13.41 -20.54 3.15
N SER A 215 -13.43 -19.63 4.14
CA SER A 215 -14.58 -19.58 5.08
C SER A 215 -15.22 -18.21 5.36
N ASN A 216 -14.69 -17.07 4.87
CA ASN A 216 -15.20 -15.75 5.29
C ASN A 216 -15.38 -14.73 4.15
N GLY A 217 -16.36 -14.99 3.26
CA GLY A 217 -16.72 -14.08 2.16
C GLY A 217 -17.11 -12.66 2.62
N LEU A 218 -17.71 -12.52 3.82
CA LEU A 218 -18.03 -11.23 4.43
C LEU A 218 -16.80 -10.33 4.63
N LYS A 219 -15.65 -10.89 5.05
CA LYS A 219 -14.43 -10.11 5.29
C LYS A 219 -13.80 -9.62 3.97
N MET A 220 -13.96 -10.37 2.87
CA MET A 220 -13.57 -9.92 1.53
C MET A 220 -14.46 -8.79 1.00
N ILE A 221 -15.77 -8.84 1.27
CA ILE A 221 -16.72 -7.76 0.92
C ILE A 221 -16.35 -6.48 1.67
N VAL A 222 -16.04 -6.57 2.96
CA VAL A 222 -15.62 -5.40 3.76
C VAL A 222 -14.31 -4.83 3.21
N ALA A 223 -13.30 -5.66 2.94
CA ALA A 223 -12.03 -5.20 2.37
C ALA A 223 -12.22 -4.50 1.00
N THR A 224 -13.05 -5.05 0.12
CA THR A 224 -13.37 -4.44 -1.20
C THR A 224 -14.16 -3.14 -1.07
N SER A 225 -15.08 -3.05 -0.11
CA SER A 225 -15.85 -1.82 0.14
C SER A 225 -14.96 -0.65 0.57
N TYR A 226 -13.86 -0.89 1.30
CA TYR A 226 -12.92 0.17 1.67
C TYR A 226 -12.32 0.86 0.44
N PHE A 227 -11.99 0.12 -0.61
CA PHE A 227 -11.48 0.70 -1.86
C PHE A 227 -12.58 1.48 -2.59
N ALA A 228 -13.77 0.89 -2.73
CA ALA A 228 -14.87 1.49 -3.49
C ALA A 228 -15.41 2.77 -2.82
N ILE A 229 -15.65 2.73 -1.50
CA ILE A 229 -16.14 3.87 -0.72
C ILE A 229 -15.11 4.99 -0.76
N SER A 230 -13.83 4.66 -0.53
CA SER A 230 -12.75 5.64 -0.53
C SER A 230 -12.64 6.38 -1.87
N LEU A 231 -12.76 5.65 -2.98
CA LEU A 231 -12.80 6.23 -4.32
C LEU A 231 -14.00 7.14 -4.56
N VAL A 232 -15.20 6.69 -4.19
CA VAL A 232 -16.43 7.48 -4.36
C VAL A 232 -16.35 8.76 -3.55
N VAL A 233 -15.89 8.69 -2.30
CA VAL A 233 -15.71 9.85 -1.43
C VAL A 233 -14.67 10.81 -2.01
N SER A 234 -13.51 10.32 -2.49
CA SER A 234 -12.52 11.16 -3.16
C SER A 234 -13.08 11.86 -4.40
N MET A 235 -13.87 11.17 -5.22
CA MET A 235 -14.50 11.76 -6.40
C MET A 235 -15.53 12.84 -6.03
N LEU A 236 -16.34 12.59 -5.00
CA LEU A 236 -17.34 13.55 -4.51
C LEU A 236 -16.68 14.78 -3.86
N ALA A 237 -15.65 14.57 -3.03
CA ALA A 237 -14.88 15.64 -2.39
C ALA A 237 -14.24 16.57 -3.43
N PHE A 238 -13.64 15.98 -4.48
CA PHE A 238 -13.00 16.77 -5.52
C PHE A 238 -13.99 17.48 -6.46
N ARG A 239 -15.19 16.91 -6.67
CA ARG A 239 -16.23 17.53 -7.49
C ARG A 239 -16.82 18.79 -6.84
N LYS A 240 -17.01 18.78 -5.52
CA LYS A 240 -17.65 19.89 -4.78
C LYS A 240 -16.71 21.06 -4.48
N LYS A 241 -15.40 20.86 -4.53
CA LYS A 241 -14.44 21.90 -4.16
C LYS A 241 -14.00 22.75 -5.36
N GLU A 242 -14.09 24.06 -5.23
CA GLU A 242 -13.47 25.02 -6.15
C GLU A 242 -11.94 24.93 -6.01
N LEU A 243 -11.21 25.14 -7.10
CA LEU A 243 -9.74 25.11 -7.07
C LEU A 243 -9.27 26.42 -6.43
N GLU A 244 -8.60 26.33 -5.29
CA GLU A 244 -7.97 27.50 -4.68
C GLU A 244 -6.72 27.82 -5.52
N PHE A 245 -6.62 29.05 -6.02
CA PHE A 245 -5.60 29.51 -6.97
C PHE A 245 -4.33 30.01 -6.28
#